data_AF-A0A8S9P2M8-F1
#
_entry.id   AF-A0A8S9P2M8-F1
#
_cell.length_a   1.000
_cell.length_b   1.000
_cell.length_c   1.000
_cell.angle_alpha   90.00
_cell.angle_beta   90.00
_cell.angle_gamma   90.00
#
_symmetry.space_group_name_H-M   'P 1'
#
loop_
_entity.id
_entity.type
_entity.pdbx_description
1 polymer ?
#
loop_
_entity_poly.entity_id
_entity_poly.type
_entity_poly.pdbx_seq_one_letter_code
_entity_poly.pdbx_strand_id
1 'polypeptide(L)'
;MAIQNAILKHALIHFLFILAILAENAFTQNCMDTSCPGLKQCCSRWGSCGTGEDYCGFFCFSGPCNIKGKYYGYDYNVEAGPRGKIESIITPALFDSIMSKVESNCSAKGFYNYKAFITAFKSFGAYKGKVAKREIAAIFAHFSYGSKGKFIKTLGSDGRVNK
;
A
#
# COMPACT_ATOMS: atom_id res chain seq x y z
N MET A 1 -29.01 40.64 -28.89
CA MET A 1 -29.30 39.89 -27.64
C MET A 1 -29.30 38.37 -27.82
N ALA A 2 -29.96 37.80 -28.85
CA ALA A 2 -29.98 36.33 -29.06
C ALA A 2 -28.59 35.70 -29.30
N ILE A 3 -27.70 36.38 -30.04
CA ILE A 3 -26.36 35.89 -30.40
C ILE A 3 -25.42 35.83 -29.18
N GLN A 4 -25.47 36.81 -28.28
CA GLN A 4 -24.65 36.81 -27.05
C GLN A 4 -25.05 35.67 -26.09
N ASN A 5 -26.34 35.38 -25.99
CA ASN A 5 -26.82 34.28 -25.15
C ASN A 5 -26.41 32.91 -25.70
N ALA A 6 -26.28 32.76 -27.02
CA ALA A 6 -25.79 31.53 -27.65
C ALA A 6 -24.28 31.34 -27.39
N ILE A 7 -23.47 32.40 -27.52
CA ILE A 7 -22.02 32.36 -27.24
C ILE A 7 -21.75 32.05 -25.76
N LEU A 8 -22.49 32.68 -24.83
CA LEU A 8 -22.35 32.44 -23.40
C LEU A 8 -22.68 30.98 -23.04
N LYS A 9 -23.72 30.41 -23.64
CA LYS A 9 -24.09 28.99 -23.43
C LYS A 9 -23.01 28.03 -23.92
N HIS A 10 -22.45 28.26 -25.11
CA HIS A 10 -21.37 27.41 -25.62
C HIS A 10 -20.09 27.53 -24.79
N ALA A 11 -19.72 28.74 -24.37
CA ALA A 11 -18.58 28.95 -23.48
C ALA A 11 -18.76 28.22 -22.14
N LEU A 12 -19.96 28.25 -21.57
CA LEU A 12 -20.29 27.58 -20.31
C LEU A 12 -20.27 26.05 -20.46
N ILE A 13 -20.74 25.51 -21.58
CA ILE A 13 -20.65 24.07 -21.90
C ILE A 13 -19.20 23.63 -22.01
N HIS A 14 -18.36 24.37 -22.74
CA HIS A 14 -16.92 24.04 -22.85
C HIS A 14 -16.21 24.13 -21.49
N PHE A 15 -16.53 25.13 -20.68
CA PHE A 15 -15.97 25.26 -19.33
C PHE A 15 -16.35 24.09 -18.42
N LEU A 16 -17.62 23.66 -18.44
CA LEU A 16 -18.08 22.48 -17.69
C LEU A 16 -17.42 21.18 -18.18
N PHE A 17 -17.22 21.05 -19.49
CA PHE A 17 -16.55 19.88 -20.07
C PHE A 17 -15.07 19.80 -19.66
N ILE A 18 -14.37 20.93 -19.66
CA ILE A 18 -12.98 21.01 -19.17
C ILE A 18 -12.90 20.67 -17.68
N LEU A 19 -13.79 21.21 -16.85
CA LEU A 19 -13.85 20.89 -15.41
C LEU A 19 -14.07 19.40 -15.14
N ALA A 20 -14.92 18.72 -15.92
CA ALA A 20 -15.14 17.28 -15.79
C ALA A 20 -13.87 16.47 -16.08
N ILE A 21 -13.14 16.82 -17.15
CA ILE A 21 -11.86 16.16 -17.51
C ILE A 21 -10.80 16.39 -16.42
N LEU A 22 -10.72 17.59 -15.85
CA LEU A 22 -9.77 17.88 -14.75
C LEU A 22 -10.10 17.11 -13.47
N ALA A 23 -11.39 16.91 -13.15
CA ALA A 23 -11.81 16.14 -11.98
C ALA A 23 -11.37 14.67 -12.07
N GLU A 24 -11.52 14.02 -13.23
CA GLU A 24 -11.11 12.62 -13.43
C GLU A 24 -9.59 12.41 -13.27
N ASN A 25 -8.79 13.41 -13.66
CA ASN A 25 -7.33 13.36 -13.54
C ASN A 25 -6.83 13.59 -12.10
N ALA A 26 -7.56 14.37 -11.29
CA ALA A 26 -7.19 14.64 -9.91
C ALA A 26 -7.32 13.40 -9.00
N PHE A 27 -8.29 12.51 -9.29
CA PHE A 27 -8.51 11.28 -8.51
C PHE A 27 -7.67 10.09 -8.98
N THR A 28 -6.98 10.21 -10.11
CA THR A 28 -6.14 9.15 -10.66
C THR A 28 -4.66 9.27 -10.28
N GLN A 29 -4.27 10.34 -9.59
CA GLN A 29 -2.91 10.58 -9.11
C GLN A 29 -2.86 10.62 -7.58
N ASN A 30 -1.79 10.10 -6.99
CA ASN A 30 -1.56 9.96 -5.55
C ASN A 30 -2.50 8.98 -4.82
N CYS A 31 -2.90 7.89 -5.48
CA CYS A 31 -3.75 6.86 -4.85
C CYS A 31 -3.12 6.17 -3.62
N MET A 32 -1.83 6.39 -3.36
CA MET A 32 -1.16 5.98 -2.13
C MET A 32 -1.72 6.69 -0.90
N ASP A 33 -2.27 7.90 -1.07
CA ASP A 33 -2.85 8.72 -0.01
C ASP A 33 -4.39 8.67 0.00
N THR A 34 -5.02 8.67 -1.16
CA THR A 34 -6.49 8.82 -1.29
C THR A 34 -7.23 7.56 -1.75
N SER A 35 -6.52 6.44 -1.96
CA SER A 35 -7.03 5.20 -2.57
C SER A 35 -7.62 5.41 -3.97
N CYS A 36 -7.84 4.33 -4.71
CA CYS A 36 -8.48 4.41 -6.02
C CYS A 36 -10.01 4.47 -5.91
N PRO A 37 -10.70 5.29 -6.74
CA PRO A 37 -12.15 5.44 -6.67
C PRO A 37 -12.91 4.16 -7.08
N GLY A 38 -12.32 3.32 -7.95
CA GLY A 38 -12.92 2.05 -8.37
C GLY A 38 -12.49 0.86 -7.51
N LEU A 39 -13.46 0.07 -7.01
CA LEU A 39 -13.21 -1.16 -6.24
C LEU A 39 -12.37 -2.23 -6.98
N LYS A 40 -12.30 -2.15 -8.31
CA LYS A 40 -11.51 -3.05 -9.16
C LYS A 40 -10.16 -2.45 -9.59
N GLN A 41 -9.89 -1.21 -9.23
CA GLN A 41 -8.66 -0.51 -9.62
C GLN A 41 -7.56 -0.78 -8.60
N CYS A 42 -6.35 -0.94 -9.11
CA CYS A 42 -5.13 -1.01 -8.34
C CYS A 42 -4.45 0.34 -8.33
N CYS A 43 -3.75 0.61 -7.23
CA CYS A 43 -2.82 1.71 -7.12
C CYS A 43 -1.44 1.23 -7.55
N SER A 44 -0.88 1.83 -8.61
CA SER A 44 0.48 1.52 -9.07
C SER A 44 1.51 2.02 -8.06
N ARG A 45 2.76 1.57 -8.21
CA ARG A 45 3.90 2.08 -7.42
C ARG A 45 4.17 3.57 -7.60
N TRP A 46 3.65 4.16 -8.67
CA TRP A 46 3.80 5.58 -8.99
C TRP A 46 2.60 6.41 -8.52
N GLY A 47 1.67 5.79 -7.77
CA GLY A 47 0.49 6.47 -7.25
C GLY A 47 -0.59 6.71 -8.30
N SER A 48 -0.63 5.92 -9.38
CA SER A 48 -1.68 6.01 -10.40
C SER A 48 -2.72 4.91 -10.28
N CYS A 49 -3.99 5.21 -10.58
CA CYS A 49 -5.07 4.22 -10.58
C CYS A 49 -5.29 3.56 -11.95
N GLY A 50 -5.49 2.24 -11.95
CA GLY A 50 -5.84 1.50 -13.17
C GLY A 50 -6.04 0.00 -12.92
N THR A 51 -6.40 -0.75 -13.96
CA THR A 51 -6.70 -2.19 -13.86
C THR A 51 -5.70 -3.07 -14.63
N GLY A 52 -4.86 -2.46 -15.49
CA GLY A 52 -3.86 -3.17 -16.28
C GLY A 52 -2.67 -3.64 -15.46
N GLU A 53 -1.77 -4.41 -16.08
CA GLU A 53 -0.56 -4.92 -15.41
C GLU A 53 0.35 -3.82 -14.88
N ASP A 54 0.41 -2.66 -15.54
CA ASP A 54 1.21 -1.51 -15.07
C ASP A 54 0.73 -0.95 -13.71
N TYR A 55 -0.51 -1.27 -13.32
CA TYR A 55 -1.14 -0.82 -12.09
C TYR A 55 -1.30 -1.96 -11.07
N CYS A 56 -1.80 -3.09 -11.54
CA CYS A 56 -2.13 -4.27 -10.73
C CYS A 56 -1.01 -5.31 -10.67
N GLY A 57 0.08 -5.13 -11.42
CA GLY A 57 1.18 -6.07 -11.49
C GLY A 57 2.25 -5.81 -10.43
N PHE A 58 3.51 -5.88 -10.85
CA PHE A 58 4.64 -5.73 -9.95
C PHE A 58 4.65 -4.37 -9.25
N PHE A 59 4.87 -4.38 -7.94
CA PHE A 59 4.78 -3.21 -7.06
C PHE A 59 3.41 -2.51 -7.02
N CYS A 60 2.32 -3.22 -7.32
CA CYS A 60 0.99 -2.75 -6.96
C CYS A 60 0.93 -2.41 -5.46
N PHE A 61 0.54 -1.18 -5.15
CA PHE A 61 0.54 -0.62 -3.81
C PHE A 61 -0.72 -0.99 -3.01
N SER A 62 -1.88 -0.94 -3.65
CA SER A 62 -3.18 -1.27 -3.06
C SER A 62 -4.20 -1.70 -4.12
N GLY A 63 -5.32 -2.28 -3.68
CA GLY A 63 -6.36 -2.82 -4.57
C GLY A 63 -6.19 -4.31 -4.89
N PRO A 64 -6.85 -4.83 -5.93
CA PRO A 64 -6.80 -6.25 -6.30
C PRO A 64 -5.51 -6.60 -7.06
N CYS A 65 -4.36 -6.40 -6.41
CA CYS A 65 -3.03 -6.70 -6.97
C CYS A 65 -2.93 -8.17 -7.44
N ASN A 66 -2.49 -8.37 -8.67
CA ASN A 66 -2.34 -9.68 -9.30
C ASN A 66 -0.88 -9.95 -9.71
N ILE A 67 -0.16 -10.58 -8.77
CA ILE A 67 1.25 -10.97 -8.94
C ILE A 67 1.43 -12.50 -9.08
N LYS A 68 0.36 -13.30 -9.02
CA LYS A 68 0.48 -14.76 -9.05
C LYS A 68 0.84 -15.24 -10.45
N GLY A 69 1.86 -16.10 -10.54
CA GLY A 69 2.27 -16.73 -11.80
C GLY A 69 2.93 -15.79 -12.82
N LYS A 70 3.28 -14.57 -12.43
CA LYS A 70 3.94 -13.58 -13.30
C LYS A 70 5.43 -13.49 -13.00
N TYR A 71 6.25 -13.51 -14.04
CA TYR A 71 7.70 -13.37 -13.96
C TYR A 71 8.10 -11.95 -14.37
N TYR A 72 8.75 -11.23 -13.47
CA TYR A 72 9.19 -9.84 -13.68
C TYR A 72 10.71 -9.72 -13.82
N GLY A 73 11.38 -10.76 -14.34
CA GLY A 73 12.84 -10.76 -14.51
C GLY A 73 13.63 -10.99 -13.23
N TYR A 74 12.96 -11.35 -12.12
CA TYR A 74 13.58 -11.63 -10.83
C TYR A 74 13.20 -13.03 -10.35
N ASP A 75 14.21 -13.84 -10.00
CA ASP A 75 14.03 -15.06 -9.22
C ASP A 75 13.79 -14.68 -7.75
N TYR A 76 12.53 -14.41 -7.42
CA TYR A 76 12.09 -14.39 -6.02
C TYR A 76 12.08 -15.84 -5.59
N ASN A 77 13.23 -16.32 -5.15
CA ASN A 77 13.40 -17.67 -4.69
C ASN A 77 12.64 -17.81 -3.35
N VAL A 78 11.30 -17.83 -3.34
CA VAL A 78 10.40 -17.57 -2.19
C VAL A 78 10.67 -18.54 -1.02
N GLU A 79 11.32 -19.66 -1.32
CA GLU A 79 11.75 -20.69 -0.39
C GLU A 79 13.14 -20.44 0.21
N ALA A 80 13.99 -19.62 -0.42
CA ALA A 80 15.32 -19.29 0.08
C ALA A 80 15.26 -18.50 1.40
N GLY A 81 15.52 -19.19 2.50
CA GLY A 81 15.80 -18.61 3.81
C GLY A 81 15.18 -19.39 4.95
N PRO A 82 15.63 -19.13 6.20
CA PRO A 82 15.01 -19.70 7.38
C PRO A 82 13.53 -19.32 7.44
N ARG A 83 12.64 -20.32 7.48
CA ARG A 83 11.20 -20.13 7.60
C ARG A 83 10.73 -20.51 9.00
N GLY A 84 9.77 -19.76 9.52
CA GLY A 84 9.19 -19.98 10.85
C GLY A 84 7.70 -19.70 10.86
N LYS A 85 7.00 -20.13 11.92
CA LYS A 85 5.65 -19.64 12.19
C LYS A 85 5.70 -18.13 12.44
N ILE A 86 4.65 -17.39 12.09
CA ILE A 86 4.64 -15.93 12.22
C ILE A 86 4.99 -15.46 13.64
N GLU A 87 4.53 -16.16 14.67
CA GLU A 87 4.78 -15.85 16.08
C GLU A 87 6.22 -16.12 16.52
N SER A 88 6.95 -16.97 15.79
CA SER A 88 8.38 -17.21 16.03
C SER A 88 9.27 -16.17 15.36
N ILE A 89 8.74 -15.47 14.35
CA ILE A 89 9.45 -14.41 13.63
C ILE A 89 9.16 -13.06 14.28
N ILE A 90 7.88 -12.79 14.55
CA ILE A 90 7.41 -11.62 15.26
C ILE A 90 7.03 -12.08 16.65
N THR A 91 7.99 -12.00 17.56
CA THR A 91 7.75 -12.26 18.98
C THR A 91 7.05 -11.07 19.62
N PRO A 92 6.39 -11.24 20.79
CA PRO A 92 5.86 -10.11 21.55
C PRO A 92 6.93 -9.04 21.81
N ALA A 93 8.13 -9.44 22.23
CA ALA A 93 9.24 -8.53 22.48
C ALA A 93 9.69 -7.76 21.23
N LEU A 94 9.73 -8.41 20.06
CA LEU A 94 10.03 -7.72 18.81
C LEU A 94 8.93 -6.72 18.43
N PHE A 95 7.66 -7.13 18.57
CA PHE A 95 6.53 -6.26 18.30
C PHE A 95 6.56 -5.01 19.20
N ASP A 96 6.75 -5.19 20.50
CA ASP A 96 6.83 -4.10 21.48
C ASP A 96 8.03 -3.19 21.18
N SER A 97 9.17 -3.76 20.79
CA SER A 97 10.34 -3.00 20.36
C SER A 97 10.05 -2.12 19.13
N ILE A 98 9.33 -2.65 18.13
CA ILE A 98 8.91 -1.87 16.97
C ILE A 98 7.94 -0.75 17.38
N MET A 99 6.92 -1.07 18.18
CA MET A 99 5.93 -0.09 18.64
C MET A 99 6.54 1.00 19.54
N SER A 100 7.61 0.70 20.26
CA SER A 100 8.34 1.70 21.08
C SER A 100 8.93 2.84 20.25
N LYS A 101 9.21 2.61 18.96
CA LYS A 101 9.77 3.61 18.04
C LYS A 101 8.72 4.56 17.46
N VAL A 102 7.43 4.29 17.67
CA VAL A 102 6.34 5.17 17.24
C VAL A 102 6.32 6.41 18.14
N GLU A 103 6.41 7.59 17.52
CA GLU A 103 6.42 8.89 18.22
C GLU A 103 5.18 9.05 19.12
N SER A 104 5.36 9.70 20.28
CA SER A 104 4.27 9.90 21.25
C SER A 104 3.11 10.74 20.74
N ASN A 105 3.35 11.64 19.78
CA ASN A 105 2.36 12.49 19.14
C ASN A 105 1.61 11.79 17.98
N CYS A 106 1.90 10.53 17.69
CA CYS A 106 1.21 9.77 16.67
C CYS A 106 -0.17 9.34 17.17
N SER A 107 -1.25 9.81 16.53
CA SER A 107 -2.63 9.46 16.89
C SER A 107 -2.94 7.95 16.82
N ALA A 108 -2.13 7.19 16.07
CA ALA A 108 -2.26 5.73 15.96
C ALA A 108 -1.45 4.96 17.02
N LYS A 109 -0.74 5.63 17.94
CA LYS A 109 0.04 4.96 18.98
C LYS A 109 -0.89 4.18 19.92
N GLY A 110 -0.59 2.90 20.12
CA GLY A 110 -1.43 2.00 20.92
C GLY A 110 -2.61 1.37 20.16
N PHE A 111 -2.89 1.80 18.92
CA PHE A 111 -3.92 1.17 18.09
C PHE A 111 -3.55 -0.27 17.70
N TYR A 112 -2.29 -0.50 17.35
CA TYR A 112 -1.79 -1.82 16.97
C TYR A 112 -1.37 -2.61 18.21
N ASN A 113 -2.01 -3.76 18.45
CA ASN A 113 -1.61 -4.71 19.49
C ASN A 113 -1.16 -6.05 18.88
N TYR A 114 -0.25 -6.73 19.57
CA TYR A 114 0.36 -7.97 19.09
C TYR A 114 -0.67 -9.05 18.72
N LYS A 115 -1.70 -9.25 19.57
CA LYS A 115 -2.71 -10.28 19.34
C LYS A 115 -3.53 -10.01 18.07
N ALA A 116 -3.97 -8.77 17.88
CA ALA A 116 -4.69 -8.35 16.68
C ALA A 116 -3.80 -8.48 15.43
N PHE A 117 -2.53 -8.08 15.54
CA PHE A 117 -1.56 -8.22 14.46
C PHE A 117 -1.40 -9.68 14.01
N ILE A 118 -1.14 -10.61 14.93
CA ILE A 118 -0.99 -12.05 14.61
C ILE A 118 -2.30 -12.62 14.06
N THR A 119 -3.45 -12.22 14.63
CA THR A 119 -4.77 -12.67 14.16
C THR A 119 -5.02 -12.22 12.72
N ALA A 120 -4.71 -10.96 12.40
CA ALA A 120 -4.85 -10.41 11.06
C ALA A 120 -3.97 -11.17 10.05
N PHE A 121 -2.69 -11.41 10.36
CA PHE A 121 -1.81 -12.19 9.48
C PHE A 121 -2.35 -13.59 9.21
N LYS A 122 -2.81 -14.30 10.25
CA LYS A 122 -3.34 -15.66 10.12
C LYS A 122 -4.69 -15.76 9.40
N SER A 123 -5.40 -14.65 9.22
CA SER A 123 -6.61 -14.63 8.39
C SER A 123 -6.29 -14.96 6.92
N PHE A 124 -5.08 -14.66 6.47
CA PHE A 124 -4.57 -14.99 5.15
C PHE A 124 -3.93 -16.39 5.15
N GLY A 125 -4.41 -17.27 4.28
CA GLY A 125 -3.95 -18.68 4.21
C GLY A 125 -2.43 -18.84 4.06
N ALA A 126 -1.77 -17.92 3.35
CA ALA A 126 -0.32 -17.92 3.14
C ALA A 126 0.49 -17.85 4.46
N TYR A 127 -0.07 -17.25 5.52
CA TYR A 127 0.64 -17.03 6.78
C TYR A 127 0.18 -17.95 7.92
N LYS A 128 -0.64 -18.96 7.62
CA LYS A 128 -1.00 -20.01 8.59
C LYS A 128 0.14 -21.03 8.79
N GLY A 129 1.02 -21.17 7.81
CA GLY A 129 2.15 -22.10 7.81
C GLY A 129 3.49 -21.46 8.21
N LYS A 130 4.58 -21.90 7.57
CA LYS A 130 5.90 -21.29 7.74
C LYS A 130 6.10 -20.19 6.70
N VAL A 131 6.51 -19.01 7.15
CA VAL A 131 6.74 -17.81 6.32
C VAL A 131 8.22 -17.42 6.37
N ALA A 132 8.71 -16.77 5.31
CA ALA A 132 10.11 -16.36 5.27
C ALA A 132 10.34 -15.09 6.10
N LYS A 133 11.45 -14.98 6.82
CA LYS A 133 11.78 -13.74 7.56
C LYS A 133 11.81 -12.49 6.67
N ARG A 134 12.38 -12.61 5.46
CA ARG A 134 12.42 -11.51 4.48
C ARG A 134 11.05 -11.08 3.97
N GLU A 135 10.08 -11.99 3.93
CA GLU A 135 8.70 -11.69 3.51
C GLU A 135 8.04 -10.80 4.56
N ILE A 136 8.23 -11.13 5.83
CA ILE A 136 7.78 -10.32 6.95
C ILE A 136 8.46 -8.95 6.97
N ALA A 137 9.78 -8.90 6.73
CA ALA A 137 10.51 -7.64 6.63
C ALA A 137 9.99 -6.75 5.48
N ALA A 138 9.70 -7.33 4.32
CA ALA A 138 9.14 -6.61 3.18
C ALA A 138 7.76 -6.03 3.49
N ILE A 139 6.88 -6.81 4.14
CA ILE A 139 5.55 -6.33 4.55
C ILE A 139 5.67 -5.13 5.50
N PHE A 140 6.54 -5.23 6.49
CA PHE A 140 6.79 -4.13 7.41
C PHE A 140 7.36 -2.89 6.73
N ALA A 141 8.29 -3.06 5.77
CA ALA A 141 8.80 -1.95 4.97
C ALA A 141 7.67 -1.26 4.19
N HIS A 142 6.76 -2.03 3.60
CA HIS A 142 5.57 -1.50 2.91
C HIS A 142 4.62 -0.74 3.85
N PHE A 143 4.31 -1.30 5.03
CA PHE A 143 3.49 -0.60 6.03
C PHE A 143 4.12 0.70 6.49
N SER A 144 5.45 0.70 6.66
CA SER A 144 6.21 1.88 7.03
C SER A 144 6.13 2.96 5.98
N TYR A 145 6.32 2.61 4.71
CA TYR A 145 6.19 3.54 3.60
C TYR A 145 4.77 4.13 3.51
N GLY A 146 3.73 3.29 3.56
CA GLY A 146 2.33 3.74 3.51
C GLY A 146 1.94 4.62 4.72
N SER A 147 2.58 4.41 5.87
CA SER A 147 2.42 5.26 7.05
C SER A 147 3.26 6.55 7.02
N LYS A 148 3.96 6.85 5.91
CA LYS A 148 4.92 7.96 5.80
C LYS A 148 6.01 7.91 6.87
N GLY A 149 6.50 6.71 7.19
CA GLY A 149 7.53 6.46 8.19
C GLY A 149 7.06 6.54 9.64
N LYS A 150 5.76 6.73 9.89
CA LYS A 150 5.19 6.81 11.25
C LYS A 150 5.04 5.44 11.93
N PHE A 151 5.08 4.36 11.16
CA PHE A 151 4.94 2.99 11.67
C PHE A 151 6.30 2.37 12.02
N ILE A 152 7.30 2.38 11.13
CA ILE A 152 8.65 1.85 11.42
C ILE A 152 9.69 2.66 10.65
N LYS A 153 10.58 3.34 11.37
CA LYS A 153 11.72 4.05 10.76
C LYS A 153 12.95 3.13 10.56
N THR A 154 12.88 1.87 10.99
CA THR A 154 14.10 1.11 11.39
C THR A 154 14.14 -0.38 11.04
N LEU A 155 13.36 -0.89 10.09
CA LEU A 155 13.63 -2.24 9.55
C LEU A 155 14.57 -2.12 8.35
N GLY A 156 15.86 -2.29 8.61
CA GLY A 156 16.86 -2.43 7.56
C GLY A 156 16.63 -3.70 6.75
N SER A 157 17.08 -3.68 5.49
CA SER A 157 16.96 -4.75 4.49
C SER A 157 17.53 -6.11 4.93
N ASP A 158 18.22 -6.17 6.06
CA ASP A 158 18.85 -7.35 6.64
C ASP A 158 18.06 -7.98 7.82
N GLY A 159 16.89 -7.43 8.16
CA GLY A 159 16.08 -7.90 9.27
C GLY A 159 16.67 -7.60 10.66
N ARG A 160 17.65 -6.68 10.76
CA ARG A 160 18.12 -6.16 12.05
C ARG A 160 17.48 -4.81 12.36
N VAL A 161 17.15 -4.64 13.65
CA VAL A 161 16.83 -3.33 14.22
C VAL A 161 18.16 -2.59 14.36
N ASN A 162 18.43 -1.65 13.46
CA ASN A 162 19.56 -0.75 13.63
C ASN A 162 19.30 0.15 14.85
N LYS A 163 20.27 0.18 15.76
CA LYS A 163 20.17 0.86 17.05
C LYS A 163 19.94 2.37 16.89
#